data_AF-A0A2E7WD23-F1
#
_entry.id   AF-A0A2E7WD23-F1
#
_cell.length_a   1.000
_cell.length_b   1.000
_cell.length_c   1.000
_cell.angle_alpha   90.00
_cell.angle_beta   90.00
_cell.angle_gamma   90.00
#
_symmetry.space_group_name_H-M   'P 1'
#
loop_
_entity.id
_entity.type
_entity.pdbx_description
1 polymer ?
#
loop_
_entity_poly.entity_id
_entity_poly.type
_entity_poly.pdbx_seq_one_letter_code
_entity_poly.pdbx_strand_id
1 'polypeptide(L)'
;MGFSSFESGHKFGPYKISLDEKTSKLYSKAIINRDINNHTPFAIVSITFGKLLKDVELEEGAIHLSQSIKWEKIFDEKQKIIAIPKIESKTERKNNIFIKIKIYYSDESNIKLGESISTILIASEGG
;
A
#
# COMPACT_ATOMS: atom_id res chain seq x y z
N MET A 1 12.63 -12.26 -1.17
CA MET A 1 11.82 -12.86 -0.08
C MET A 1 10.38 -12.39 -0.25
N GLY A 2 9.43 -13.32 -0.24
CA GLY A 2 8.01 -13.03 -0.46
C GLY A 2 7.26 -12.59 0.80
N PHE A 3 6.03 -12.09 0.65
CA PHE A 3 5.19 -11.67 1.78
C PHE A 3 4.93 -12.81 2.78
N SER A 4 4.77 -14.05 2.33
CA SER A 4 4.54 -15.21 3.18
C SER A 4 5.68 -15.48 4.17
N SER A 5 6.88 -15.00 3.89
CA SER A 5 8.04 -15.18 4.77
C SER A 5 8.02 -14.27 6.00
N PHE A 6 7.14 -13.27 6.04
CA PHE A 6 7.03 -12.33 7.14
C PHE A 6 5.86 -12.66 8.06
N GLU A 7 6.11 -12.53 9.36
CA GLU A 7 5.10 -12.78 10.39
C GLU A 7 4.25 -11.56 10.70
N SER A 8 3.08 -11.81 11.29
CA SER A 8 2.20 -10.75 11.78
C SER A 8 2.95 -9.85 12.76
N GLY A 9 2.84 -8.53 12.57
CA GLY A 9 3.58 -7.54 13.34
C GLY A 9 4.81 -6.98 12.63
N HIS A 10 5.35 -7.65 11.61
CA HIS A 10 6.49 -7.15 10.85
C HIS A 10 6.17 -5.81 10.19
N LYS A 11 7.09 -4.84 10.29
CA LYS A 11 6.96 -3.49 9.74
C LYS A 11 8.00 -3.28 8.64
N PHE A 12 7.60 -2.57 7.59
CA PHE A 12 8.48 -2.16 6.50
C PHE A 12 8.69 -0.64 6.51
N GLY A 13 9.73 -0.16 5.83
CA GLY A 13 10.06 1.26 5.77
C GLY A 13 10.66 1.80 7.09
N PRO A 14 10.37 3.05 7.48
CA PRO A 14 9.35 3.95 6.94
C PRO A 14 9.68 4.48 5.54
N TYR A 15 8.64 4.68 4.72
CA TYR A 15 8.79 5.24 3.39
C TYR A 15 8.37 6.71 3.37
N LYS A 16 9.27 7.57 2.88
CA LYS A 16 8.92 8.95 2.53
C LYS A 16 8.27 8.96 1.15
N ILE A 17 7.06 9.49 1.11
CA ILE A 17 6.21 9.63 -0.07
C ILE A 17 6.02 11.11 -0.36
N SER A 18 6.23 11.47 -1.62
CA SER A 18 5.92 12.78 -2.17
C SER A 18 5.34 12.57 -3.56
N LEU A 19 4.21 13.22 -3.85
CA LEU A 19 3.66 13.28 -5.20
C LEU A 19 4.36 14.43 -5.93
N ASP A 20 5.42 14.11 -6.67
CA ASP A 20 5.99 15.08 -7.59
C ASP A 20 5.12 15.23 -8.86
N GLU A 21 5.35 16.30 -9.61
CA GLU A 21 4.59 16.61 -10.82
C GLU A 21 4.64 15.47 -11.86
N LYS A 22 5.78 14.76 -11.92
CA LYS A 22 5.97 13.63 -12.86
C LYS A 22 5.08 12.46 -12.48
N THR A 23 5.12 12.03 -11.23
CA THR A 23 4.31 10.93 -10.69
C THR A 23 2.83 11.30 -10.77
N SER A 24 2.51 12.57 -10.52
CA SER A 24 1.18 13.11 -10.65
C SER A 24 0.62 12.95 -12.07
N LYS A 25 1.36 13.42 -13.07
CA LYS A 25 0.99 13.27 -14.49
C LYS A 25 0.84 11.81 -14.91
N LEU A 26 1.72 10.93 -14.43
CA LEU A 26 1.64 9.50 -14.73
C LEU A 26 0.36 8.88 -14.16
N TYR A 27 0.04 9.19 -12.90
CA TYR A 27 -1.16 8.68 -12.25
C TYR A 27 -2.45 9.19 -12.93
N SER A 28 -2.53 10.49 -13.22
CA SER A 28 -3.68 11.10 -13.91
C SER A 28 -3.89 10.54 -15.32
N LYS A 29 -2.81 10.20 -16.04
CA LYS A 29 -2.92 9.54 -17.36
C LYS A 29 -3.42 8.09 -17.26
N ALA A 30 -3.08 7.39 -16.18
CA ALA A 30 -3.42 5.98 -16.00
C ALA A 30 -4.88 5.76 -15.56
N ILE A 31 -5.49 6.75 -14.91
CA ILE A 31 -6.82 6.63 -14.31
C ILE A 31 -7.81 7.60 -14.98
N ILE A 32 -8.72 7.04 -15.79
CA ILE A 32 -9.81 7.77 -16.45
C ILE A 32 -10.66 8.44 -15.34
N ASN A 33 -10.70 9.77 -15.31
CA ASN A 33 -11.33 10.64 -14.29
C ASN A 33 -10.45 11.10 -13.11
N ARG A 34 -9.13 11.05 -13.22
CA ARG A 34 -8.23 11.77 -12.31
C ARG A 34 -7.39 12.78 -13.09
N ASP A 35 -7.39 14.04 -12.64
CA ASP A 35 -6.51 15.09 -13.16
C ASP A 35 -5.47 15.50 -12.12
N ILE A 36 -4.51 16.35 -12.51
CA ILE A 36 -3.41 16.83 -11.67
C ILE A 36 -3.85 17.71 -10.49
N ASN A 37 -5.11 18.14 -10.46
CA ASN A 37 -5.68 18.97 -9.40
C ASN A 37 -6.59 18.16 -8.46
N ASN A 38 -6.85 16.88 -8.76
CA ASN A 38 -7.85 16.08 -8.07
C ASN A 38 -7.39 14.61 -7.89
N HIS A 39 -6.20 14.43 -7.33
CA HIS A 39 -5.79 13.11 -6.87
C HIS A 39 -6.56 12.65 -5.65
N THR A 40 -6.33 11.39 -5.32
CA THR A 40 -6.89 10.76 -4.14
C THR A 40 -5.81 10.07 -3.33
N PRO A 41 -6.13 9.72 -2.07
CA PRO A 41 -5.33 8.82 -1.28
C PRO A 41 -4.89 7.53 -2.01
N PHE A 42 -5.62 7.07 -3.05
CA PHE A 42 -5.22 5.95 -3.90
C PHE A 42 -3.86 6.15 -4.61
N ALA A 43 -3.49 7.38 -4.97
CA ALA A 43 -2.19 7.67 -5.57
C ALA A 43 -1.06 7.38 -4.56
N ILE A 44 -1.23 7.81 -3.32
CA ILE A 44 -0.28 7.53 -2.23
C ILE A 44 -0.19 6.04 -1.93
N VAL A 45 -1.33 5.33 -1.89
CA VAL A 45 -1.34 3.87 -1.72
C VAL A 45 -0.54 3.19 -2.83
N SER A 46 -0.76 3.58 -4.09
CA SER A 46 -0.07 3.00 -5.24
C SER A 46 1.44 3.22 -5.19
N ILE A 47 1.89 4.45 -4.85
CA ILE A 47 3.31 4.76 -4.70
C ILE A 47 3.93 3.98 -3.54
N THR A 48 3.19 3.86 -2.42
CA THR A 48 3.66 3.13 -1.24
C THR A 48 3.81 1.65 -1.53
N PHE A 49 2.84 1.03 -2.20
CA PHE A 49 2.94 -0.36 -2.63
C PHE A 49 4.09 -0.56 -3.61
N GLY A 50 4.28 0.34 -4.56
CA GLY A 50 5.42 0.28 -5.48
C GLY A 50 6.78 0.35 -4.77
N LYS A 51 6.88 1.09 -3.66
CA LYS A 51 8.09 1.08 -2.81
C LYS A 51 8.21 -0.21 -1.99
N LEU A 52 7.11 -0.66 -1.38
CA LEU A 52 7.08 -1.91 -0.63
C LEU A 52 7.55 -3.10 -1.48
N LEU A 53 7.08 -3.18 -2.73
CA LEU A 53 7.46 -4.25 -3.67
C LEU A 53 8.93 -4.23 -4.12
N LYS A 54 9.72 -3.21 -3.73
CA LYS A 54 11.18 -3.23 -3.88
C LYS A 54 11.88 -3.95 -2.73
N ASP A 55 11.23 -4.03 -1.58
CA ASP A 55 11.77 -4.62 -0.35
C ASP A 55 11.26 -6.06 -0.15
N VAL A 56 10.09 -6.37 -0.71
CA VAL A 56 9.45 -7.69 -0.67
C VAL A 56 8.94 -8.09 -2.05
N GLU A 57 9.19 -9.33 -2.44
CA GLU A 57 8.73 -9.87 -3.70
C GLU A 57 7.25 -10.24 -3.60
N LEU A 58 6.51 -9.98 -4.68
CA LEU A 58 5.17 -10.53 -4.83
C LEU A 58 5.32 -11.98 -5.31
N GLU A 59 4.84 -12.92 -4.51
CA GLU A 59 4.94 -14.34 -4.82
C GLU A 59 4.09 -14.73 -6.03
N GLU A 60 4.52 -15.76 -6.74
CA GLU A 60 3.74 -16.35 -7.82
C GLU A 60 2.38 -16.85 -7.29
N GLY A 61 1.32 -16.68 -8.08
CA GLY A 61 -0.05 -16.96 -7.63
C GLY A 61 -0.63 -15.92 -6.65
N ALA A 62 0.06 -14.80 -6.39
CA ALA A 62 -0.49 -13.74 -5.56
C ALA A 62 -1.65 -13.00 -6.23
N ILE A 63 -2.77 -12.91 -5.51
CA ILE A 63 -4.01 -12.25 -5.95
C ILE A 63 -4.35 -11.15 -4.97
N HIS A 64 -4.50 -9.92 -5.47
CA HIS A 64 -5.01 -8.81 -4.68
C HIS A 64 -6.53 -8.92 -4.51
N LEU A 65 -7.00 -9.27 -3.32
CA LEU A 65 -8.41 -9.54 -3.03
C LEU A 65 -9.21 -8.28 -2.73
N SER A 66 -8.64 -7.33 -1.99
CA SER A 66 -9.36 -6.12 -1.57
C SER A 66 -8.45 -4.99 -1.13
N GLN A 67 -8.96 -3.77 -1.30
CA GLN A 67 -8.35 -2.53 -0.82
C GLN A 67 -9.38 -1.74 -0.03
N SER A 68 -9.00 -1.29 1.17
CA SER A 68 -9.73 -0.28 1.94
C SER A 68 -8.82 0.91 2.21
N ILE A 69 -9.40 2.12 2.19
CA ILE A 69 -8.70 3.35 2.54
C ILE A 69 -9.61 4.17 3.44
N LYS A 70 -9.06 4.63 4.56
CA LYS A 70 -9.67 5.63 5.44
C LYS A 70 -8.73 6.83 5.52
N TRP A 71 -9.16 7.96 5.01
CA TRP A 71 -8.39 9.20 5.03
C TRP A 71 -9.09 10.21 5.95
N GLU A 72 -8.36 10.78 6.90
CA GLU A 72 -8.92 11.55 8.03
C GLU A 72 -8.77 13.07 7.85
N LYS A 73 -7.89 13.51 6.95
CA LYS A 73 -7.60 14.93 6.68
C LYS A 73 -7.91 15.30 5.24
N ILE A 74 -7.97 16.58 4.93
CA ILE A 74 -8.01 17.02 3.53
C ILE A 74 -6.73 16.52 2.87
N PHE A 75 -6.87 15.91 1.70
CA PHE A 75 -5.73 15.42 0.95
C PHE A 75 -4.98 16.61 0.33
N ASP A 76 -3.68 16.72 0.65
CA ASP A 76 -2.78 17.71 0.08
C ASP A 76 -1.68 16.97 -0.71
N GLU A 77 -1.60 17.24 -2.02
CA GLU A 77 -0.61 16.64 -2.93
C GLU A 77 0.81 17.12 -2.64
N LYS A 78 0.97 18.31 -2.04
CA LYS A 78 2.28 18.91 -1.76
C LYS A 78 2.85 18.47 -0.41
N GLN A 79 2.04 17.83 0.43
CA GLN A 79 2.49 17.39 1.75
C GLN A 79 3.43 16.18 1.61
N LYS A 80 4.49 16.18 2.40
CA LYS A 80 5.34 14.98 2.56
C LYS A 80 4.64 14.01 3.50
N ILE A 81 4.54 12.76 3.07
CA ILE A 81 3.85 11.71 3.81
C ILE A 81 4.86 10.64 4.22
N ILE A 82 4.77 10.20 5.45
CA ILE A 82 5.48 9.03 5.97
C ILE A 82 4.49 7.86 5.95
N ALA A 83 4.87 6.78 5.27
CA ALA A 83 4.08 5.56 5.19
C ALA A 83 4.82 4.41 5.89
N ILE A 84 4.10 3.69 6.76
CA ILE A 84 4.64 2.54 7.51
C ILE A 84 3.73 1.34 7.27
N PRO A 85 4.08 0.46 6.33
CA PRO A 85 3.39 -0.80 6.15
C PRO A 85 3.69 -1.78 7.28
N LYS A 86 2.70 -2.60 7.62
CA LYS A 86 2.78 -3.66 8.62
C LYS A 86 1.98 -4.86 8.13
N ILE A 87 2.52 -6.07 8.33
CA ILE A 87 1.72 -7.29 8.25
C ILE A 87 0.77 -7.28 9.44
N GLU A 88 -0.49 -6.92 9.20
CA GLU A 88 -1.50 -6.84 10.25
C GLU A 88 -1.98 -8.23 10.67
N SER A 89 -2.13 -9.13 9.70
CA SER A 89 -2.43 -10.53 9.95
C SER A 89 -1.95 -11.42 8.82
N LYS A 90 -1.53 -12.63 9.16
CA LYS A 90 -1.24 -13.74 8.25
C LYS A 90 -2.09 -14.94 8.69
N THR A 91 -2.84 -15.53 7.78
CA THR A 91 -3.72 -16.67 8.08
C THR A 91 -3.60 -17.70 6.98
N GLU A 92 -3.47 -18.96 7.35
CA GLU A 92 -3.41 -20.06 6.40
C GLU A 92 -4.72 -20.86 6.41
N ARG A 93 -5.25 -21.19 5.24
CA ARG A 93 -6.47 -22.01 5.11
C ARG A 93 -6.42 -22.81 3.81
N LYS A 94 -6.53 -24.14 3.90
CA LYS A 94 -6.54 -25.04 2.74
C LYS A 94 -5.38 -24.71 1.76
N ASN A 95 -4.16 -24.66 2.28
CA ASN A 95 -2.91 -24.33 1.56
C ASN A 95 -2.83 -22.91 0.96
N ASN A 96 -3.80 -22.05 1.25
CA ASN A 96 -3.78 -20.66 0.83
C ASN A 96 -3.33 -19.77 1.99
N ILE A 97 -2.48 -18.79 1.69
CA ILE A 97 -2.03 -17.80 2.68
C ILE A 97 -2.71 -16.47 2.42
N PHE A 98 -3.43 -15.97 3.41
CA PHE A 98 -4.09 -14.67 3.40
C PHE A 98 -3.27 -13.68 4.22
N ILE A 99 -2.83 -12.61 3.58
CA ILE A 99 -2.00 -11.58 4.19
C ILE A 99 -2.76 -10.27 4.15
N LYS A 100 -2.96 -9.66 5.32
CA LYS A 100 -3.46 -8.29 5.42
C LYS A 100 -2.31 -7.36 5.71
N ILE A 101 -2.09 -6.41 4.82
CA ILE A 101 -1.08 -5.36 4.99
C ILE A 101 -1.81 -4.09 5.38
N LYS A 102 -1.57 -3.60 6.60
CA LYS A 102 -2.05 -2.30 7.04
C LYS A 102 -0.94 -1.27 6.87
N ILE A 103 -1.25 -0.15 6.24
CA ILE A 103 -0.33 0.97 6.07
C ILE A 103 -0.87 2.14 6.87
N TYR A 104 -0.03 2.67 7.74
CA TYR A 104 -0.27 3.90 8.46
C TYR A 104 0.38 5.06 7.72
N TYR A 105 -0.35 6.17 7.57
CA TYR A 105 0.14 7.40 6.94
C TYR A 105 0.13 8.55 7.94
N SER A 106 1.25 9.27 8.04
CA SER A 106 1.38 10.50 8.80
C SER A 106 2.11 11.58 8.03
N ASP A 107 2.01 12.83 8.49
CA ASP A 107 2.93 13.88 8.06
C ASP A 107 4.28 13.78 8.79
N GLU A 108 5.20 14.73 8.52
CA GLU A 108 6.51 14.82 9.18
C GLU A 108 6.42 15.12 10.68
N SER A 109 5.27 15.61 11.17
CA SER A 109 4.99 15.88 12.59
C SER A 109 4.34 14.68 13.29
N ASN A 110 4.28 13.50 12.64
CA ASN A 110 3.58 12.30 13.10
C ASN A 110 2.08 12.47 13.33
N ILE A 111 1.45 13.48 12.71
CA ILE A 111 0.00 13.62 12.73
C ILE A 111 -0.59 12.60 11.75
N LYS A 112 -1.55 11.80 12.22
CA LYS A 112 -2.23 10.81 11.40
C LYS A 112 -2.98 11.49 10.25
N LEU A 113 -2.70 11.03 9.03
CA LEU A 113 -3.41 11.45 7.81
C LEU A 113 -4.45 10.41 7.39
N GLY A 114 -4.16 9.13 7.61
CA GLY A 114 -5.06 8.05 7.27
C GLY A 114 -4.44 6.67 7.42
N GLU A 115 -5.15 5.67 6.92
CA GLU A 115 -4.69 4.30 6.84
C GLU A 115 -5.27 3.60 5.60
N SER A 116 -4.56 2.59 5.12
CA SER A 116 -5.07 1.69 4.10
C SER A 116 -4.83 0.24 4.49
N ILE A 117 -5.72 -0.65 4.09
CA ILE A 117 -5.58 -2.09 4.30
C ILE A 117 -5.73 -2.77 2.95
N SER A 118 -4.76 -3.61 2.62
CA SER A 118 -4.81 -4.44 1.43
C SER A 118 -4.76 -5.90 1.84
N THR A 119 -5.62 -6.71 1.23
CA THR A 119 -5.65 -8.15 1.46
C THR A 119 -5.10 -8.84 0.23
N ILE A 120 -4.06 -9.63 0.41
CA ILE A 120 -3.42 -10.44 -0.63
C ILE A 120 -3.64 -11.91 -0.28
N LEU A 121 -4.01 -12.70 -1.28
CA LEU A 121 -4.03 -14.15 -1.24
C LEU A 121 -2.79 -14.65 -1.97
N ILE A 122 -2.06 -15.59 -1.39
CA ILE A 122 -1.06 -16.38 -2.10
C ILE A 122 -1.66 -17.77 -2.23
N ALA A 123 -2.08 -18.09 -3.44
CA ALA A 123 -2.54 -19.43 -3.76
C ALA A 123 -1.32 -20.32 -3.97
N SER A 124 -1.25 -21.45 -3.25
CA SER A 124 -0.39 -22.53 -3.69
C SER A 124 -0.87 -22.99 -5.07
N GLU A 125 0.02 -23.09 -6.05
CA GLU A 125 -0.32 -23.79 -7.30
C GLU A 125 -0.94 -25.15 -6.95
N GLY A 126 -2.02 -25.50 -7.65
CA GLY A 126 -2.77 -26.71 -7.37
C GLY A 126 -1.86 -27.93 -7.39
N GLY A 127 -1.91 -28.71 -6.31
CA GLY A 127 -1.46 -30.11 -6.34
C GLY A 127 -2.41 -30.98 -7.15
#